data_AF-A0A813HDA9-F1
#
_entry.id   AF-A0A813HDA9-F1
#
_cell.length_a   1.000
_cell.length_b   1.000
_cell.length_c   1.000
_cell.angle_alpha   90.00
_cell.angle_beta   90.00
_cell.angle_gamma   90.00
#
_symmetry.space_group_name_H-M   'P 1'
#
loop_
_entity.id
_entity.type
_entity.pdbx_description
1 polymer ?
#
loop_
_entity_poly.entity_id
_entity_poly.type
_entity_poly.pdbx_seq_one_letter_code
_entity_poly.pdbx_strand_id
1 'polypeptide(L)'
;SFAEELRKIVEEKRDEQKGRVKLADKWKAQEKDLLKNLIETFKNKCMKEAELEKCDASISFAALVRDVSDFPTHSVVDSQHLVDNWGDGAAAWWFYATRGVSNEWVSGTPVSFAELLESFMPKFLEMAQDLGFQSCKREPGTWKVVAKWGAPEADSPPAKRRRD
;
A
#
# COMPACT_ATOMS: atom_id res chain seq x y z
N SER A 1 -13.10 14.63 -45.29
CA SER A 1 -14.44 15.01 -44.75
C SER A 1 -14.33 15.21 -43.24
N PHE A 2 -15.09 16.14 -42.65
CA PHE A 2 -15.14 16.35 -41.18
C PHE A 2 -15.45 15.04 -40.41
N ALA A 3 -16.28 14.18 -40.99
CA ALA A 3 -16.59 12.87 -40.40
C ALA A 3 -15.39 11.91 -40.35
N GLU A 4 -14.46 11.99 -41.31
CA GLU A 4 -13.24 11.17 -41.32
C GLU A 4 -12.24 11.68 -40.28
N GLU A 5 -12.13 13.00 -40.13
CA GLU A 5 -11.30 13.64 -39.11
C GLU A 5 -11.77 13.30 -37.70
N LEU A 6 -13.09 13.38 -37.44
CA LEU A 6 -13.67 12.95 -36.17
C LEU A 6 -13.43 11.47 -35.87
N ARG A 7 -13.58 10.58 -36.87
CA ARG A 7 -13.30 9.15 -36.70
C ARG A 7 -11.84 8.92 -36.30
N LYS A 8 -10.92 9.61 -36.96
CA LYS A 8 -9.48 9.54 -36.66
C LYS A 8 -9.19 9.98 -35.23
N ILE A 9 -9.74 11.12 -34.79
CA ILE A 9 -9.56 11.63 -33.43
C ILE A 9 -10.11 10.64 -32.38
N VAL A 10 -11.29 10.06 -32.63
CA VAL A 10 -11.90 9.08 -31.72
C VAL A 10 -11.05 7.81 -31.64
N GLU A 11 -10.50 7.34 -32.75
CA GLU A 11 -9.62 6.17 -32.80
C GLU A 11 -8.31 6.43 -32.04
N GLU A 12 -7.64 7.56 -32.29
CA GLU A 12 -6.44 7.99 -31.58
C GLU A 12 -6.67 8.06 -30.06
N LYS A 13 -7.76 8.70 -29.62
CA LYS A 13 -8.12 8.81 -28.20
C LYS A 13 -8.40 7.45 -27.56
N ARG A 14 -9.03 6.53 -28.29
CA ARG A 14 -9.30 5.18 -27.81
C ARG A 14 -7.99 4.40 -27.62
N ASP A 15 -7.06 4.52 -28.54
CA ASP A 15 -5.78 3.83 -28.46
C ASP A 15 -4.87 4.42 -27.37
N GLU A 16 -4.87 5.75 -27.19
CA GLU A 16 -4.25 6.39 -26.03
C GLU A 16 -4.80 5.84 -24.72
N GLN A 17 -6.13 5.74 -24.59
CA GLN A 17 -6.77 5.24 -23.38
C GLN A 17 -6.41 3.77 -23.11
N LYS A 18 -6.36 2.92 -24.15
CA LYS A 18 -5.85 1.54 -24.02
C LYS A 18 -4.40 1.51 -23.55
N GLY A 19 -3.56 2.42 -24.05
CA GLY A 19 -2.18 2.58 -23.59
C GLY A 19 -2.12 2.88 -22.10
N ARG A 20 -2.91 3.86 -21.63
CA ARG A 20 -3.00 4.26 -20.22
C ARG A 20 -3.48 3.12 -19.32
N VAL A 21 -4.45 2.32 -19.78
CA VAL A 21 -4.90 1.10 -19.06
C VAL A 21 -3.75 0.12 -18.85
N LYS A 22 -2.96 -0.15 -19.90
CA LYS A 22 -1.79 -1.04 -19.76
C LYS A 22 -0.78 -0.52 -18.75
N LEU A 23 -0.55 0.80 -18.68
CA LEU A 23 0.34 1.39 -17.68
C LEU A 23 -0.23 1.24 -16.25
N ALA A 24 -1.52 1.50 -16.08
CA ALA A 24 -2.20 1.30 -14.80
C ALA A 24 -2.10 -0.16 -14.33
N ASP A 25 -2.26 -1.13 -15.24
CA ASP A 25 -2.18 -2.55 -14.91
C ASP A 25 -0.75 -2.99 -14.53
N LYS A 26 0.29 -2.41 -15.15
CA LYS A 26 1.67 -2.62 -14.71
C LYS A 26 1.89 -2.15 -13.27
N TRP A 27 1.37 -0.98 -12.91
CA TRP A 27 1.45 -0.51 -11.52
C TRP A 27 0.71 -1.44 -10.57
N LYS A 28 -0.51 -1.87 -10.90
CA LYS A 28 -1.28 -2.78 -10.03
C LYS A 28 -0.55 -4.11 -9.79
N ALA A 29 0.12 -4.64 -10.81
CA ALA A 29 0.95 -5.84 -10.66
C ALA A 29 2.12 -5.59 -9.69
N GLN A 30 2.88 -4.52 -9.90
CA GLN A 30 3.99 -4.14 -9.02
C GLN A 30 3.53 -3.82 -7.59
N GLU A 31 2.45 -3.06 -7.45
CA GLU A 31 1.84 -2.70 -6.16
C GLU A 31 1.45 -3.92 -5.35
N LYS A 32 0.90 -4.95 -6.02
CA LYS A 32 0.56 -6.22 -5.37
C LYS A 32 1.80 -6.92 -4.80
N ASP A 33 2.90 -6.93 -5.54
CA ASP A 33 4.16 -7.53 -5.08
C ASP A 33 4.79 -6.73 -3.94
N LEU A 34 4.79 -5.40 -4.04
CA LEU A 34 5.22 -4.50 -2.96
C LEU A 34 4.39 -4.69 -1.69
N LEU A 35 3.06 -4.79 -1.81
CA LEU A 35 2.16 -5.04 -0.69
C LEU A 35 2.43 -6.40 -0.03
N LYS A 36 2.68 -7.45 -0.84
CA LYS A 36 3.05 -8.76 -0.32
C LYS A 36 4.32 -8.70 0.53
N ASN A 37 5.36 -8.02 0.01
CA ASN A 37 6.62 -7.86 0.74
C ASN A 37 6.44 -7.00 2.00
N LEU A 38 5.62 -5.94 1.95
CA LEU A 38 5.28 -5.13 3.12
C LEU A 38 4.60 -5.95 4.21
N ILE A 39 3.65 -6.81 3.84
CA ILE A 39 2.93 -7.69 4.77
C ILE A 39 3.89 -8.69 5.40
N GLU A 40 4.80 -9.27 4.64
CA GLU A 40 5.82 -10.17 5.17
C GLU A 40 6.75 -9.46 6.16
N THR A 41 7.25 -8.27 5.82
CA THR A 41 8.08 -7.46 6.73
C THR A 41 7.31 -7.05 7.98
N PHE A 42 6.03 -6.69 7.85
CA PHE A 42 5.17 -6.34 8.99
C PHE A 42 4.95 -7.54 9.91
N LYS A 43 4.61 -8.70 9.35
CA LYS A 43 4.46 -9.96 10.08
C LYS A 43 5.73 -10.30 10.84
N ASN A 44 6.90 -10.20 10.20
CA ASN A 44 8.19 -10.48 10.84
C ASN A 44 8.45 -9.55 12.04
N LYS A 45 8.06 -8.27 11.94
CA LYS A 45 8.15 -7.34 13.08
C LYS A 45 7.16 -7.69 14.20
N CYS A 46 5.92 -8.04 13.87
CA CYS A 46 4.94 -8.48 14.87
C CYS A 46 5.37 -9.78 15.58
N MET A 47 5.93 -10.75 14.85
CA MET A 47 6.44 -11.99 15.45
C MET A 47 7.58 -11.71 16.45
N LYS A 48 8.50 -10.79 16.13
CA LYS A 48 9.55 -10.38 17.09
C LYS A 48 8.99 -9.77 18.37
N GLU A 49 7.95 -8.94 18.27
CA GLU A 49 7.31 -8.39 19.48
C GLU A 49 6.57 -9.48 20.27
N ALA A 50 5.97 -10.46 19.60
CA ALA A 50 5.34 -11.61 20.24
C ALA A 50 6.36 -12.51 20.96
N GLU A 51 7.56 -12.71 20.39
CA GLU A 51 8.68 -13.41 21.03
C GLU A 51 9.16 -12.71 22.32
N LEU A 52 8.89 -11.41 22.45
CA LEU A 52 9.13 -10.61 23.66
C LEU A 52 7.93 -10.58 24.61
N GLU A 53 7.02 -11.56 24.48
CA GLU A 53 5.80 -11.72 25.29
C GLU A 53 4.83 -10.52 25.22
N LYS A 54 4.93 -9.69 24.18
CA LYS A 54 3.96 -8.61 23.95
C LYS A 54 2.72 -9.14 23.24
N CYS A 55 1.60 -8.45 23.45
CA CYS A 55 0.31 -8.73 22.82
C CYS A 55 -0.04 -7.71 21.72
N ASP A 56 0.84 -6.76 21.46
CA ASP A 56 0.66 -5.74 20.43
C ASP A 56 1.99 -5.24 19.87
N ALA A 57 1.91 -4.67 18.67
CA ALA A 57 2.99 -3.94 18.03
C ALA A 57 2.47 -2.62 17.46
N SER A 58 3.23 -1.55 17.66
CA SER A 58 3.04 -0.26 16.99
C SER A 58 4.20 -0.01 16.04
N ILE A 59 3.94 -0.09 14.73
CA ILE A 59 4.96 -0.01 13.69
C ILE A 59 4.66 1.17 12.76
N SER A 60 5.64 2.02 12.51
CA SER A 60 5.51 3.09 11.52
C SER A 60 5.53 2.52 10.10
N PHE A 61 4.43 2.69 9.35
CA PHE A 61 4.31 2.30 7.95
C PHE A 61 5.35 3.01 7.07
N ALA A 62 5.60 4.29 7.32
CA ALA A 62 6.63 5.05 6.60
C ALA A 62 8.06 4.57 6.87
N ALA A 63 8.29 3.89 7.99
CA ALA A 63 9.56 3.19 8.25
C ALA A 63 9.56 1.79 7.63
N LEU A 64 8.44 1.07 7.73
CA LEU A 64 8.26 -0.26 7.16
C LEU A 64 8.57 -0.31 5.66
N VAL A 65 8.09 0.67 4.90
CA VAL A 65 8.34 0.76 3.45
C VAL A 65 9.81 0.93 3.08
N ARG A 66 10.65 1.42 3.98
CA ARG A 66 12.09 1.57 3.75
C ARG A 66 12.84 0.24 3.86
N ASP A 67 12.23 -0.76 4.51
CA ASP A 67 12.80 -2.09 4.69
C ASP A 67 12.42 -3.04 3.55
N VAL A 68 11.59 -2.60 2.59
CA VAL A 68 11.16 -3.38 1.43
C VAL A 68 11.99 -2.98 0.22
N SER A 69 12.64 -3.96 -0.41
CA SER A 69 13.40 -3.75 -1.65
C SER A 69 12.48 -3.24 -2.76
N ASP A 70 13.02 -2.36 -3.60
CA ASP A 70 12.35 -1.82 -4.79
C ASP A 70 11.08 -1.00 -4.50
N PHE A 71 10.78 -0.75 -3.22
CA PHE A 71 9.74 0.21 -2.86
C PHE A 71 10.19 1.62 -3.27
N PRO A 72 9.30 2.45 -3.85
CA PRO A 72 9.66 3.80 -4.24
C PRO A 72 10.30 4.61 -3.11
N THR A 73 11.35 5.36 -3.42
CA THR A 73 12.03 6.22 -2.45
C THR A 73 11.62 7.68 -2.63
N HIS A 74 12.06 8.52 -1.69
CA HIS A 74 11.85 9.95 -1.79
C HIS A 74 13.10 10.71 -1.37
N SER A 75 13.22 11.92 -1.90
CA SER A 75 14.16 12.94 -1.43
C SER A 75 13.38 14.15 -0.93
N VAL A 76 14.08 15.01 -0.21
CA VAL A 76 13.54 16.29 0.27
C VAL A 76 13.97 17.37 -0.70
N VAL A 77 12.99 17.96 -1.39
CA VAL A 77 13.18 19.09 -2.31
C VAL A 77 12.29 20.22 -1.83
N ASP A 78 12.86 21.40 -1.59
CA ASP A 78 12.14 22.58 -1.08
C ASP A 78 11.29 22.29 0.17
N SER A 79 11.82 21.49 1.09
CA SER A 79 11.12 21.01 2.31
C SER A 79 9.91 20.10 2.07
N GLN A 80 9.75 19.58 0.85
CA GLN A 80 8.72 18.60 0.50
C GLN A 80 9.34 17.23 0.26
N HIS A 81 8.67 16.18 0.76
CA HIS A 81 9.06 14.78 0.50
C HIS A 81 8.45 14.34 -0.83
N LEU A 82 9.26 14.28 -1.88
CA LEU A 82 8.84 13.96 -3.24
C LEU A 82 9.43 12.62 -3.68
N VAL A 83 8.63 11.82 -4.37
CA VAL A 83 9.08 10.54 -4.93
C VAL A 83 10.17 10.81 -5.96
N ASP A 84 11.34 10.21 -5.77
CA ASP A 84 12.51 10.39 -6.65
C ASP A 84 12.91 9.12 -7.41
N ASN A 85 12.61 7.95 -6.84
CA ASN A 85 12.81 6.65 -7.47
C ASN A 85 11.52 5.83 -7.37
N TRP A 86 11.14 5.18 -8.47
CA TRP A 86 9.94 4.34 -8.57
C TRP A 86 10.24 2.84 -8.56
N GLY A 87 11.49 2.45 -8.29
CA GLY A 87 11.97 1.07 -8.47
C GLY A 87 11.81 0.66 -9.93
N ASP A 88 11.17 -0.49 -10.14
CA ASP A 88 10.81 -0.99 -11.49
C ASP A 88 9.60 -0.27 -12.12
N GLY A 89 9.01 0.68 -11.41
CA GLY A 89 7.81 1.39 -11.80
C GLY A 89 8.07 2.72 -12.49
N ALA A 90 6.99 3.46 -12.74
CA ALA A 90 7.07 4.84 -13.18
C ALA A 90 5.90 5.66 -12.64
N ALA A 91 6.12 6.97 -12.45
CA ALA A 91 5.10 7.91 -11.97
C ALA A 91 3.80 7.84 -12.80
N ALA A 92 3.91 7.73 -14.12
CA ALA A 92 2.75 7.61 -15.00
C ALA A 92 1.91 6.34 -14.72
N TRP A 93 2.56 5.23 -14.36
CA TRP A 93 1.84 3.97 -14.08
C TRP A 93 1.01 4.12 -12.81
N TRP A 94 1.62 4.61 -11.73
CA TRP A 94 0.93 4.92 -10.48
C TRP A 94 -0.18 5.95 -10.68
N PHE A 95 0.09 7.01 -11.45
CA PHE A 95 -0.90 8.06 -11.71
C PHE A 95 -2.14 7.48 -12.39
N TYR A 96 -1.99 6.72 -13.47
CA TYR A 96 -3.14 6.14 -14.16
C TYR A 96 -3.86 5.07 -13.32
N ALA A 97 -3.15 4.35 -12.45
CA ALA A 97 -3.76 3.39 -11.54
C ALA A 97 -4.55 4.08 -10.41
N THR A 98 -4.10 5.23 -9.92
CA THR A 98 -4.65 5.91 -8.74
C THR A 98 -5.65 7.00 -9.10
N ARG A 99 -5.34 7.80 -10.13
CA ARG A 99 -6.14 8.95 -10.58
C ARG A 99 -7.02 8.60 -11.78
N GLY A 100 -6.84 7.43 -12.39
CA GLY A 100 -7.66 6.93 -13.50
C GLY A 100 -7.14 7.33 -14.89
N VAL A 101 -7.48 6.51 -15.88
CA VAL A 101 -6.95 6.59 -17.25
C VAL A 101 -7.54 7.72 -18.11
N SER A 102 -8.64 8.30 -17.67
CA SER A 102 -9.29 9.44 -18.34
C SER A 102 -8.53 10.74 -18.12
N ASN A 103 -7.80 10.85 -17.01
CA ASN A 103 -6.93 11.99 -16.73
C ASN A 103 -5.65 11.91 -17.56
N GLU A 104 -5.05 13.05 -17.86
CA GLU A 104 -3.77 13.13 -18.58
C GLU A 104 -2.62 13.30 -17.60
N TRP A 105 -1.57 12.49 -17.77
CA TRP A 105 -0.34 12.64 -17.00
C TRP A 105 0.59 13.65 -17.66
N VAL A 106 1.03 14.65 -16.90
CA VAL A 106 2.07 15.59 -17.32
C VAL A 106 3.42 15.09 -16.80
N SER A 107 4.35 14.80 -17.71
CA SER A 107 5.68 14.34 -17.33
C SER A 107 6.41 15.40 -16.50
N GLY A 108 7.05 14.98 -15.41
CA GLY A 108 7.76 15.86 -14.49
C GLY A 108 6.87 16.45 -13.39
N THR A 109 5.55 16.17 -13.36
CA THR A 109 4.72 16.53 -12.22
C THR A 109 5.23 15.83 -10.96
N PRO A 110 5.57 16.58 -9.89
CA PRO A 110 6.07 15.99 -8.65
C PRO A 110 4.96 15.21 -7.96
N VAL A 111 5.31 14.04 -7.41
CA VAL A 111 4.40 13.22 -6.61
C VAL A 111 4.86 13.27 -5.16
N SER A 112 3.95 13.60 -4.25
CA SER A 112 4.24 13.56 -2.82
C SER A 112 4.42 12.12 -2.36
N PHE A 113 5.48 11.86 -1.60
CA PHE A 113 5.69 10.54 -0.99
C PHE A 113 4.53 10.18 -0.03
N ALA A 114 3.97 11.18 0.67
CA ALA A 114 2.81 10.97 1.52
C ALA A 114 1.59 10.49 0.72
N GLU A 115 1.35 11.08 -0.46
CA GLU A 115 0.26 10.67 -1.34
C GLU A 115 0.42 9.23 -1.82
N LEU A 116 1.65 8.86 -2.20
CA LEU A 116 1.98 7.47 -2.52
C LEU A 116 1.65 6.54 -1.34
N LEU A 117 2.12 6.84 -0.13
CA LEU A 117 1.84 6.02 1.05
C LEU A 117 0.35 5.91 1.38
N GLU A 118 -0.40 7.01 1.25
CA GLU A 118 -1.86 7.00 1.42
C GLU A 118 -2.55 6.06 0.40
N SER A 119 -2.02 5.92 -0.82
CA SER A 119 -2.57 4.99 -1.81
C SER A 119 -2.37 3.51 -1.45
N PHE A 120 -1.32 3.18 -0.68
CA PHE A 120 -1.05 1.82 -0.21
C PHE A 120 -1.77 1.47 1.10
N MET A 121 -1.91 2.43 2.01
CA MET A 121 -2.35 2.18 3.39
C MET A 121 -3.66 1.38 3.50
N PRO A 122 -4.75 1.69 2.76
CA PRO A 122 -5.99 0.91 2.85
C PRO A 122 -5.80 -0.56 2.46
N LYS A 123 -5.09 -0.80 1.34
CA LYS A 123 -4.83 -2.16 0.81
C LYS A 123 -3.92 -2.95 1.75
N PHE A 124 -2.92 -2.28 2.33
CA PHE A 124 -2.07 -2.87 3.35
C PHE A 124 -2.87 -3.28 4.60
N LEU A 125 -3.74 -2.39 5.11
CA LEU A 125 -4.57 -2.70 6.29
C LEU A 125 -5.56 -3.84 6.03
N GLU A 126 -6.14 -3.91 4.82
CA GLU A 126 -6.99 -5.01 4.38
C GLU A 126 -6.22 -6.34 4.42
N MET A 127 -5.07 -6.41 3.75
CA MET A 127 -4.23 -7.62 3.74
C MET A 127 -3.67 -7.98 5.12
N ALA A 128 -3.39 -6.98 5.97
CA ALA A 128 -2.86 -7.23 7.31
C ALA A 128 -3.92 -7.85 8.24
N GLN A 129 -5.21 -7.61 8.00
CA GLN A 129 -6.29 -8.23 8.79
C GLN A 129 -6.33 -9.75 8.59
N ASP A 130 -5.94 -10.24 7.40
CA ASP A 130 -5.89 -11.67 7.09
C ASP A 130 -4.83 -12.44 7.89
N LEU A 131 -3.93 -11.74 8.60
CA LEU A 131 -2.91 -12.35 9.46
C LEU A 131 -3.45 -12.89 10.80
N GLY A 132 -4.75 -12.70 11.08
CA GLY A 132 -5.39 -13.23 12.30
C GLY A 132 -5.23 -12.35 13.54
N PHE A 133 -4.88 -11.07 13.36
CA PHE A 133 -4.91 -10.11 14.46
C PHE A 133 -6.33 -9.90 14.98
N GLN A 134 -6.47 -9.69 16.28
CA GLN A 134 -7.74 -9.23 16.87
C GLN A 134 -8.10 -7.83 16.36
N SER A 135 -7.09 -6.99 16.14
CA SER A 135 -7.26 -5.70 15.48
C SER A 135 -5.98 -5.28 14.78
N CYS A 136 -6.09 -4.70 13.59
CA CYS A 136 -5.00 -4.03 12.89
C CYS A 136 -5.52 -2.71 12.33
N LYS A 137 -5.04 -1.57 12.84
CA LYS A 137 -5.55 -0.24 12.49
C LYS A 137 -4.44 0.80 12.43
N ARG A 138 -4.62 1.82 11.59
CA ARG A 138 -3.80 3.03 11.61
C ARG A 138 -4.19 3.92 12.78
N GLU A 139 -3.20 4.46 13.48
CA GLU A 139 -3.39 5.50 14.48
C GLU A 139 -3.65 6.85 13.78
N PRO A 140 -4.79 7.53 14.03
CA PRO A 140 -5.19 8.74 13.33
C PRO A 140 -4.12 9.84 13.38
N GLY A 141 -3.91 10.53 12.26
CA GLY A 141 -2.93 11.62 12.15
C GLY A 141 -1.46 11.16 12.14
N THR A 142 -1.20 9.86 12.14
CA THR A 142 0.16 9.32 12.12
C THR A 142 0.36 8.30 11.00
N TRP A 143 1.60 7.84 10.82
CA TRP A 143 1.92 6.68 9.97
C TRP A 143 1.97 5.36 10.75
N LYS A 144 1.59 5.34 12.03
CA LYS A 144 1.67 4.14 12.85
C LYS A 144 0.51 3.20 12.55
N VAL A 145 0.83 1.92 12.42
CA VAL A 145 -0.11 0.81 12.37
C VAL A 145 0.03 0.02 13.68
N VAL A 146 -1.09 -0.17 14.35
CA VAL A 146 -1.18 -0.91 15.60
C VAL A 146 -1.87 -2.24 15.33
N ALA A 147 -1.12 -3.33 15.51
CA ALA A 147 -1.63 -4.69 15.49
C ALA A 147 -1.74 -5.22 16.92
N LYS A 148 -2.84 -5.91 17.23
CA LYS A 148 -3.08 -6.58 18.51
C LYS A 148 -3.40 -8.04 18.28
N TRP A 149 -2.82 -8.92 19.08
CA TRP A 149 -3.10 -10.35 19.10
C TRP A 149 -3.43 -10.80 20.53
N GLY A 150 -4.05 -11.96 20.65
CA GLY A 150 -4.41 -12.52 21.96
C GLY A 150 -3.16 -12.87 22.76
N ALA A 151 -3.23 -12.67 24.08
CA ALA A 151 -2.29 -13.32 24.98
C ALA A 151 -2.41 -14.85 24.79
N PRO A 152 -1.32 -15.61 24.93
CA PRO A 152 -1.42 -17.06 25.04
C PRO A 152 -2.44 -17.37 26.15
N GLU A 153 -3.47 -18.17 25.87
CA GLU A 153 -4.41 -18.60 26.91
C GLU A 153 -3.58 -19.29 27.99
N ALA A 154 -3.40 -18.62 29.13
CA ALA A 154 -2.93 -19.30 30.33
C ALA A 154 -3.97 -20.39 30.62
N ASP A 155 -3.53 -21.65 30.58
CA ASP A 155 -4.31 -22.86 30.88
C ASP A 155 -5.47 -22.53 31.83
N SER A 156 -6.66 -22.33 31.27
CA SER A 156 -7.84 -22.06 32.07
C SER A 156 -8.08 -23.32 32.91
N PRO A 157 -8.01 -23.26 34.25
CA PRO A 157 -8.21 -24.46 35.06
C PRO A 157 -9.60 -25.02 34.77
N PRO A 158 -9.74 -26.35 34.59
CA PRO A 158 -10.98 -26.95 34.14
C PRO A 158 -12.12 -26.54 35.06
N ALA A 159 -13.17 -25.95 34.47
CA ALA A 159 -14.34 -25.48 35.19
C ALA A 159 -14.85 -26.58 36.12
N LYS A 160 -14.80 -26.34 37.43
CA LYS A 160 -15.37 -27.24 38.44
C LYS A 160 -16.86 -27.41 38.11
N ARG A 161 -17.22 -28.56 37.57
CA ARG A 161 -18.61 -29.03 37.50
C ARG A 161 -19.18 -29.01 38.92
N ARG A 162 -20.03 -28.04 39.23
CA ARG A 162 -20.92 -28.12 40.38
C ARG A 162 -21.83 -29.32 40.14
N ARG A 163 -21.70 -30.34 41.00
CA ARG A 163 -22.72 -31.38 41.16
C ARG A 163 -23.83 -30.76 41.99
N ASP A 164 -25.03 -30.71 41.43
CA ASP A 164 -26.27 -30.73 42.19
C ASP A 164 -26.56 -32.16 42.65
#